data_AF-A0A5B7V5P0-F1
#
_entry.id   AF-A0A5B7V5P0-F1
#
_cell.length_a   1.000
_cell.length_b   1.000
_cell.length_c   1.000
_cell.angle_alpha   90.00
_cell.angle_beta   90.00
_cell.angle_gamma   90.00
#
_symmetry.space_group_name_H-M   'P 1'
#
loop_
_entity.id
_entity.type
_entity.pdbx_description
1 polymer ?
#
loop_
_entity_poly.entity_id
_entity_poly.type
_entity_poly.pdbx_seq_one_letter_code
_entity_poly.pdbx_strand_id
1 'polypeptide(L)'
;MPANPHQATLQRLAELHRADLADLHQQARRLREMLRRRPPWPEPPKPPLSREVLSGDLAGVERAIAKHDRIVELARDERVGEVLQAVADDPDLAREAAADPSAFAARHGIDLPATLVVTVLVAGRDVSARFSNADPDMPFEVAWTRDGFQAPPVPDPPPGRAAAEPV
;
A
#
# COMPACT_ATOMS: atom_id res chain seq x y z
N MET A 1 -11.37 -16.00 -21.91
CA MET A 1 -11.48 -16.41 -20.49
C MET A 1 -12.08 -15.25 -19.73
N PRO A 2 -13.06 -15.44 -18.82
CA PRO A 2 -13.50 -14.35 -17.98
C PRO A 2 -12.30 -13.82 -17.19
N ALA A 3 -12.09 -12.50 -17.20
CA ALA A 3 -11.02 -11.87 -16.45
C ALA A 3 -11.27 -12.11 -14.95
N ASN A 4 -10.27 -12.59 -14.22
CA ASN A 4 -10.35 -12.78 -12.77
C ASN A 4 -10.67 -11.41 -12.12
N PRO A 5 -11.85 -11.24 -11.47
CA PRO A 5 -12.28 -9.97 -10.90
C PRO A 5 -11.34 -9.49 -9.77
N HIS A 6 -10.72 -10.42 -9.04
CA HIS A 6 -9.71 -10.09 -8.03
C HIS A 6 -8.45 -9.53 -8.66
N GLN A 7 -8.01 -10.08 -9.80
CA GLN A 7 -6.86 -9.54 -10.54
C GLN A 7 -7.16 -8.15 -11.10
N ALA A 8 -8.36 -7.91 -11.61
CA ALA A 8 -8.76 -6.60 -12.14
C ALA A 8 -8.79 -5.51 -11.04
N THR A 9 -9.27 -5.84 -9.84
CA THR A 9 -9.30 -4.91 -8.71
C THR A 9 -7.89 -4.66 -8.13
N LEU A 10 -7.04 -5.68 -8.07
CA LEU A 10 -5.61 -5.53 -7.72
C LEU A 10 -4.88 -4.58 -8.68
N GLN A 11 -5.11 -4.72 -9.98
CA GLN A 11 -4.46 -3.87 -10.97
C GLN A 11 -4.81 -2.39 -10.80
N ARG A 12 -6.07 -2.07 -10.47
CA ARG A 12 -6.49 -0.69 -10.16
C ARG A 12 -5.78 -0.12 -8.94
N LEU A 13 -5.63 -0.92 -7.87
CA LEU A 13 -4.86 -0.49 -6.70
C LEU A 13 -3.39 -0.29 -7.06
N ALA A 14 -2.81 -1.17 -7.88
CA ALA A 14 -1.43 -1.03 -8.35
C ALA A 14 -1.21 0.26 -9.16
N GLU A 15 -2.21 0.73 -9.90
CA GLU A 15 -2.14 1.99 -10.64
C GLU A 15 -2.05 3.20 -9.70
N LEU A 16 -2.78 3.19 -8.58
CA LEU A 16 -2.66 4.23 -7.54
C LEU A 16 -1.24 4.28 -6.98
N HIS A 17 -0.69 3.12 -6.59
CA HIS A 17 0.68 3.05 -6.08
C HIS A 17 1.74 3.46 -7.11
N ARG A 18 1.50 3.25 -8.42
CA ARG A 18 2.40 3.73 -9.48
C ARG A 18 2.41 5.24 -9.62
N ALA A 19 1.26 5.90 -9.41
CA ALA A 19 1.20 7.36 -9.41
C ALA A 19 2.05 7.92 -8.25
N ASP A 20 1.88 7.36 -7.06
CA ASP A 20 2.65 7.76 -5.87
C ASP A 20 4.16 7.50 -6.07
N LEU A 21 4.54 6.38 -6.69
CA LEU A 21 5.94 6.07 -7.01
C LEU A 21 6.60 7.15 -7.87
N ALA A 22 5.87 7.71 -8.84
CA ALA A 22 6.41 8.77 -9.71
C ALA A 22 6.77 10.02 -8.90
N ASP A 23 5.91 10.40 -7.96
CA ASP A 23 6.10 11.55 -7.08
C ASP A 23 7.23 11.32 -6.08
N LEU A 24 7.28 10.13 -5.44
CA LEU A 24 8.36 9.74 -4.54
C LEU A 24 9.72 9.74 -5.24
N HIS A 25 9.81 9.22 -6.47
CA HIS A 25 11.03 9.29 -7.26
C HIS A 25 11.43 10.73 -7.59
N GLN A 26 10.46 11.62 -7.86
CA GLN A 26 10.76 13.04 -8.07
C GLN A 26 11.30 13.69 -6.78
N GLN A 27 10.71 13.39 -5.63
CA GLN A 27 11.16 13.88 -4.33
C GLN A 27 12.58 13.38 -4.00
N ALA A 28 12.86 12.09 -4.19
CA ALA A 28 14.21 11.53 -3.99
C ALA A 28 15.25 12.23 -4.88
N ARG A 29 14.93 12.52 -6.14
CA ARG A 29 15.81 13.29 -7.04
C ARG A 29 16.09 14.70 -6.51
N ARG A 30 15.07 15.41 -6.01
CA ARG A 30 15.23 16.75 -5.43
C ARG A 30 16.12 16.74 -4.18
N LEU A 31 15.91 15.78 -3.26
CA LEU A 31 16.71 15.64 -2.04
C LEU A 31 18.18 15.32 -2.35
N ARG A 32 18.43 14.41 -3.30
CA ARG A 32 19.80 14.10 -3.77
C ARG A 32 20.49 15.31 -4.37
N GLU A 33 19.77 16.14 -5.14
CA GLU A 33 20.29 17.39 -5.70
C GLU A 33 20.62 18.40 -4.58
N MET A 34 19.75 18.58 -3.59
CA MET A 34 20.01 19.46 -2.44
C MET A 34 21.23 19.03 -1.63
N LEU A 35 21.42 17.72 -1.42
CA LEU A 35 22.60 17.18 -0.72
C LEU A 35 23.92 17.36 -1.51
N ARG A 36 23.85 17.42 -2.84
CA ARG A 36 25.00 17.66 -3.72
C ARG A 36 25.42 19.12 -3.78
N ARG A 37 24.47 20.05 -3.66
CA ARG A 37 24.76 21.49 -3.66
C ARG A 37 25.55 21.86 -2.41
N ARG A 38 26.77 22.35 -2.60
CA ARG A 38 27.56 22.97 -1.53
C ARG A 38 27.06 24.40 -1.36
N PRO A 39 26.60 24.83 -0.17
CA PRO A 39 26.11 26.19 -0.02
C PRO A 39 27.27 27.20 -0.16
N PRO A 40 27.11 28.32 -0.88
CA PRO A 40 28.00 29.46 -0.72
C PRO A 40 27.66 30.12 0.63
N TRP A 41 28.61 30.20 1.55
CA TRP A 41 28.43 30.91 2.84
C TRP A 41 29.31 32.17 2.84
N PRO A 42 28.79 33.32 3.34
CA PRO A 42 28.29 33.44 4.71
C PRO A 42 26.80 33.90 4.82
N GLU A 43 25.94 33.19 5.57
CA GLU A 43 24.60 33.61 6.02
C GLU A 43 24.64 34.23 7.43
N PRO A 44 23.59 34.97 7.87
CA PRO A 44 22.48 34.37 8.66
C PRO A 44 21.09 35.08 8.48
N PRO A 45 19.97 34.70 9.16
CA PRO A 45 19.64 33.54 10.00
C PRO A 45 18.35 32.82 9.56
N LYS A 46 18.46 31.65 8.94
CA LYS A 46 17.54 30.52 9.17
C LYS A 46 18.44 29.31 9.30
N PRO A 47 18.24 28.40 10.28
CA PRO A 47 19.05 27.20 10.30
C PRO A 47 18.82 26.49 8.96
N PRO A 48 19.84 26.35 8.08
CA PRO A 48 19.68 25.50 6.92
C PRO A 48 19.23 24.13 7.44
N LEU A 49 18.25 23.51 6.77
CA LEU A 49 17.91 22.11 7.03
C LEU A 49 19.23 21.34 7.03
N SER A 50 19.59 20.78 8.19
CA SER A 50 20.92 20.23 8.36
C SER A 50 21.10 19.08 7.38
N ARG A 51 22.33 18.83 6.96
CA ARG A 51 22.62 17.73 6.02
C ARG A 51 22.12 16.39 6.57
N GLU A 52 22.14 16.22 7.90
CA GLU A 52 21.55 15.08 8.59
C GLU A 52 20.04 14.97 8.37
N VAL A 53 19.29 16.07 8.48
CA VAL A 53 17.83 16.09 8.22
C VAL A 53 17.54 15.70 6.78
N LEU A 54 18.22 16.30 5.81
CA LEU A 54 18.03 15.97 4.39
C LEU A 54 18.39 14.53 4.04
N SER A 55 19.41 13.97 4.71
CA SER A 55 19.78 12.57 4.56
C SER A 55 18.75 11.63 5.19
N GLY A 56 18.18 12.01 6.34
CA GLY A 56 17.08 11.28 6.98
C GLY A 56 15.83 11.27 6.12
N ASP A 57 15.45 12.42 5.55
CA ASP A 57 14.33 12.56 4.64
C ASP A 57 14.51 11.70 3.39
N LEU A 58 15.71 11.70 2.79
CA LEU A 58 16.01 10.87 1.62
C LEU A 58 15.87 9.39 1.95
N ALA A 59 16.42 8.94 3.08
CA ALA A 59 16.29 7.56 3.51
C ALA A 59 14.83 7.16 3.75
N GLY A 60 14.00 8.08 4.28
CA GLY A 60 12.56 7.88 4.42
C GLY A 60 11.86 7.69 3.07
N VAL A 61 12.12 8.58 2.12
CA VAL A 61 11.56 8.49 0.76
C VAL A 61 12.00 7.21 0.04
N GLU A 62 13.26 6.80 0.19
CA GLU A 62 13.77 5.55 -0.41
C GLU A 62 13.09 4.31 0.18
N ARG A 63 12.81 4.29 1.49
CA ARG A 63 12.00 3.23 2.10
C ARG A 63 10.57 3.20 1.56
N ALA A 64 9.95 4.38 1.40
CA ALA A 64 8.61 4.47 0.84
C ALA A 64 8.57 3.92 -0.60
N ILE A 65 9.53 4.29 -1.46
CA ILE A 65 9.66 3.76 -2.82
C ILE A 65 9.69 2.23 -2.80
N ALA A 66 10.59 1.63 -2.02
CA ALA A 66 10.74 0.18 -1.95
C ALA A 66 9.43 -0.54 -1.54
N LYS A 67 8.65 0.08 -0.65
CA LYS A 67 7.36 -0.45 -0.21
C LYS A 67 6.30 -0.40 -1.31
N HIS A 68 6.16 0.74 -1.99
CA HIS A 68 5.20 0.88 -3.09
C HIS A 68 5.56 -0.06 -4.25
N ASP A 69 6.85 -0.19 -4.59
CA ASP A 69 7.32 -1.14 -5.61
C ASP A 69 6.89 -2.57 -5.25
N ARG A 70 7.08 -2.97 -3.98
CA ARG A 70 6.71 -4.31 -3.52
C ARG A 70 5.21 -4.58 -3.62
N ILE A 71 4.36 -3.59 -3.33
CA ILE A 71 2.90 -3.72 -3.51
C ILE A 71 2.55 -3.86 -4.99
N VAL A 72 3.17 -3.07 -5.86
CA VAL A 72 2.93 -3.14 -7.31
C VAL A 72 3.37 -4.50 -7.87
N GLU A 73 4.47 -5.07 -7.38
CA GLU A 73 4.90 -6.43 -7.73
C GLU A 73 3.85 -7.47 -7.31
N LEU A 74 3.39 -7.44 -6.06
CA LEU A 74 2.38 -8.37 -5.55
C LEU A 74 1.06 -8.27 -6.34
N ALA A 75 0.61 -7.06 -6.63
CA ALA A 75 -0.62 -6.86 -7.40
C ALA A 75 -0.51 -7.30 -8.87
N ARG A 76 0.71 -7.40 -9.41
CA ARG A 76 0.96 -7.92 -10.76
C ARG A 76 1.14 -9.44 -10.79
N ASP A 77 1.44 -10.05 -9.67
CA ASP A 77 1.63 -11.50 -9.57
C ASP A 77 0.28 -12.20 -9.76
N GLU A 78 0.12 -12.89 -10.90
CA GLU A 78 -1.12 -13.58 -11.25
C GLU A 78 -1.52 -14.63 -10.21
N ARG A 79 -0.53 -15.22 -9.52
CA ARG A 79 -0.76 -16.20 -8.44
C ARG A 79 -1.55 -15.59 -7.29
N VAL A 80 -1.37 -14.29 -7.01
CA VAL A 80 -2.13 -13.60 -5.96
C VAL A 80 -3.61 -13.57 -6.34
N GLY A 81 -3.93 -13.19 -7.58
CA GLY A 81 -5.30 -13.20 -8.08
C GLY A 81 -5.92 -14.60 -8.06
N GLU A 82 -5.16 -15.63 -8.46
CA GLU A 82 -5.62 -17.03 -8.46
C GLU A 82 -5.90 -17.55 -7.04
N VAL A 83 -5.01 -17.27 -6.09
CA VAL A 83 -5.18 -17.68 -4.69
C VAL A 83 -6.38 -16.98 -4.06
N LEU A 84 -6.56 -15.67 -4.32
CA LEU A 84 -7.74 -14.95 -3.82
C LEU A 84 -9.04 -15.52 -4.40
N GLN A 85 -9.08 -15.85 -5.70
CA GLN A 85 -10.23 -16.51 -6.32
C GLN A 85 -10.52 -17.87 -5.66
N ALA A 86 -9.49 -18.70 -5.46
CA ALA A 86 -9.63 -20.00 -4.81
C ALA A 86 -10.16 -19.86 -3.37
N VAL A 87 -9.64 -18.90 -2.59
CA VAL A 87 -10.11 -18.60 -1.24
C VAL A 87 -11.57 -18.11 -1.24
N ALA A 88 -11.99 -17.36 -2.26
CA ALA A 88 -13.37 -16.88 -2.38
C ALA A 88 -14.37 -17.99 -2.74
N ASP A 89 -13.92 -19.01 -3.48
CA ASP A 89 -14.77 -20.09 -3.97
C ASP A 89 -14.83 -21.31 -3.05
N ASP A 90 -13.80 -21.52 -2.21
CA ASP A 90 -13.68 -22.67 -1.30
C ASP A 90 -13.65 -22.25 0.19
N PRO A 91 -14.73 -22.51 0.95
CA PRO A 91 -14.79 -22.22 2.38
C PRO A 91 -13.76 -22.97 3.25
N ASP A 92 -13.31 -24.17 2.85
CA ASP A 92 -12.30 -24.91 3.60
C ASP A 92 -10.93 -24.27 3.41
N LEU A 93 -10.61 -23.88 2.18
CA LEU A 93 -9.41 -23.11 1.86
C LEU A 93 -9.42 -21.74 2.57
N ALA A 94 -10.58 -21.09 2.66
CA ALA A 94 -10.72 -19.83 3.39
C ALA A 94 -10.45 -19.97 4.89
N ARG A 95 -10.89 -21.07 5.51
CA ARG A 95 -10.58 -21.36 6.92
C ARG A 95 -9.09 -21.63 7.13
N GLU A 96 -8.46 -22.32 6.19
CA GLU A 96 -7.02 -22.54 6.21
C GLU A 96 -6.25 -21.23 6.11
N ALA A 97 -6.63 -20.36 5.16
CA ALA A 97 -6.05 -19.03 5.02
C ALA A 97 -6.28 -18.16 6.26
N ALA A 98 -7.43 -18.28 6.93
CA ALA A 98 -7.72 -17.54 8.15
C ALA A 98 -6.93 -17.99 9.38
N ALA A 99 -6.51 -19.25 9.44
CA ALA A 99 -5.72 -19.77 10.55
C ALA A 99 -4.30 -19.19 10.57
N ASP A 100 -3.66 -19.09 9.40
CA ASP A 100 -2.35 -18.46 9.24
C ASP A 100 -2.19 -17.89 7.82
N PRO A 101 -2.59 -16.62 7.59
CA PRO A 101 -2.54 -16.00 6.27
C PRO A 101 -1.13 -15.95 5.66
N SER A 102 -0.12 -15.73 6.52
CA SER A 102 1.28 -15.62 6.10
C SER A 102 1.84 -16.96 5.67
N ALA A 103 1.62 -18.02 6.47
CA ALA A 103 2.05 -19.37 6.10
C ALA A 103 1.26 -19.91 4.92
N PHE A 104 -0.02 -19.55 4.79
CA PHE A 104 -0.83 -19.86 3.63
C PHE A 104 -0.24 -19.23 2.36
N ALA A 105 -0.02 -17.91 2.34
CA ALA A 105 0.58 -17.22 1.20
C ALA A 105 1.94 -17.82 0.79
N ALA A 106 2.81 -18.12 1.77
CA ALA A 106 4.12 -18.71 1.52
C ALA A 106 4.03 -20.10 0.85
N ARG A 107 3.06 -20.94 1.23
CA ARG A 107 2.82 -22.25 0.60
C ARG A 107 2.36 -22.14 -0.86
N HIS A 108 1.73 -21.02 -1.20
CA HIS A 108 1.37 -20.69 -2.58
C HIS A 108 2.47 -19.90 -3.32
N GLY A 109 3.66 -19.76 -2.73
CA GLY A 109 4.80 -19.07 -3.33
C GLY A 109 4.64 -17.55 -3.42
N ILE A 110 3.76 -16.99 -2.59
CA ILE A 110 3.52 -15.55 -2.45
C ILE A 110 4.27 -15.07 -1.21
N ASP A 111 5.19 -14.13 -1.41
CA ASP A 111 5.98 -13.55 -0.33
C ASP A 111 5.37 -12.21 0.10
N LEU A 112 4.71 -12.22 1.25
CA LEU A 112 4.06 -11.03 1.81
C LEU A 112 5.09 -10.11 2.49
N PRO A 113 4.96 -8.78 2.39
CA PRO A 113 5.83 -7.86 3.11
C PRO A 113 5.68 -8.07 4.62
N ALA A 114 6.78 -8.04 5.36
CA ALA A 114 6.78 -8.30 6.81
C ALA A 114 5.90 -7.32 7.62
N THR A 115 5.61 -6.14 7.08
CA THR A 115 4.75 -5.13 7.72
C THR A 115 3.27 -5.29 7.37
N LEU A 116 2.94 -6.20 6.44
CA LEU A 116 1.57 -6.47 6.02
C LEU A 116 0.89 -7.39 7.03
N VAL A 117 -0.20 -6.90 7.60
CA VAL A 117 -1.11 -7.67 8.43
C VAL A 117 -2.31 -8.06 7.58
N VAL A 118 -2.61 -9.35 7.56
CA VAL A 118 -3.77 -9.90 6.86
C VAL A 118 -4.70 -10.53 7.89
N THR A 119 -5.95 -10.11 7.87
CA THR A 119 -7.00 -10.68 8.71
C THR A 119 -8.09 -11.23 7.81
N VAL A 120 -8.28 -12.54 7.80
CA VAL A 120 -9.34 -13.19 7.02
C VAL A 120 -10.50 -13.53 7.96
N LEU A 121 -11.71 -13.20 7.53
CA LEU A 121 -12.96 -13.44 8.23
C LEU A 121 -13.83 -14.38 7.40
N VAL A 122 -14.26 -15.49 8.01
CA VAL A 122 -15.12 -16.49 7.39
C VAL A 122 -16.41 -16.59 8.18
N ALA A 123 -17.53 -16.21 7.55
CA ALA A 123 -18.87 -16.27 8.12
C ALA A 123 -19.77 -17.17 7.26
N GLY A 124 -19.83 -18.46 7.58
CA GLY A 124 -20.57 -19.44 6.76
C GLY A 124 -19.90 -19.62 5.39
N ARG A 125 -20.51 -19.07 4.34
CA ARG A 125 -19.96 -19.03 2.97
C ARG A 125 -19.37 -17.68 2.58
N ASP A 126 -19.55 -16.66 3.43
CA ASP A 126 -19.03 -15.34 3.17
C ASP A 126 -17.57 -15.29 3.64
N VAL A 127 -16.69 -14.90 2.71
CA VAL A 127 -15.26 -14.75 2.96
C VAL A 127 -14.88 -13.30 2.68
N SER A 128 -14.22 -12.68 3.64
CA SER A 128 -13.65 -11.34 3.48
C SER A 128 -12.26 -11.30 4.10
N ALA A 129 -11.44 -10.37 3.66
CA ALA A 129 -10.13 -10.14 4.24
C ALA A 129 -9.87 -8.64 4.39
N ARG A 130 -9.09 -8.28 5.41
CA ARG A 130 -8.56 -6.95 5.63
C ARG A 130 -7.05 -7.02 5.53
N PHE A 131 -6.48 -6.21 4.65
CA PHE A 131 -5.05 -6.04 4.47
C PHE A 131 -4.67 -4.68 5.02
N SER A 132 -3.86 -4.65 6.07
CA SER A 132 -3.40 -3.40 6.65
C SER A 132 -1.88 -3.37 6.74
N ASN A 133 -1.32 -2.18 6.58
CA ASN A 133 0.07 -1.90 6.87
C ASN A 133 0.09 -0.82 7.94
N ALA A 134 0.59 -1.15 9.12
CA ALA A 134 0.70 -0.22 10.23
C ALA A 134 2.00 0.62 10.18
N ASP A 135 2.80 0.43 9.13
CA ASP A 135 4.03 1.18 8.95
C ASP A 135 3.73 2.69 8.79
N PRO A 136 4.30 3.56 9.63
CA PRO A 136 4.01 4.99 9.63
C PRO A 136 4.45 5.71 8.35
N ASP A 137 5.40 5.16 7.60
CA ASP A 137 5.83 5.74 6.32
C ASP A 137 4.81 5.45 5.20
N MET A 138 3.96 4.43 5.34
CA MET A 138 2.97 4.03 4.33
C MET A 138 1.78 3.29 4.97
N PRO A 139 0.98 3.98 5.80
CA PRO A 139 -0.17 3.37 6.43
C PRO A 139 -1.27 3.16 5.39
N PHE A 140 -1.81 1.94 5.33
CA PHE A 140 -2.99 1.68 4.52
C PHE A 140 -3.84 0.59 5.13
N GLU A 141 -5.11 0.60 4.74
CA GLU A 141 -6.04 -0.49 4.99
C GLU A 141 -6.88 -0.68 3.72
N VAL A 142 -6.96 -1.91 3.23
CA VAL A 142 -7.81 -2.28 2.10
C VAL A 142 -8.61 -3.52 2.47
N ALA A 143 -9.90 -3.48 2.20
CA ALA A 143 -10.78 -4.63 2.36
C ALA A 143 -10.88 -5.42 1.04
N TRP A 144 -11.05 -6.73 1.16
CA TRP A 144 -11.26 -7.64 0.05
C TRP A 144 -12.46 -8.52 0.34
N THR A 145 -13.27 -8.77 -0.69
CA THR A 145 -14.41 -9.67 -0.65
C THR A 145 -14.37 -10.61 -1.87
N ARG A 146 -15.37 -11.47 -1.97
CA ARG A 146 -15.61 -12.29 -3.17
C ARG A 146 -15.71 -11.49 -4.47
N ASP A 147 -16.07 -10.20 -4.40
CA ASP A 147 -16.17 -9.33 -5.58
C ASP A 147 -14.85 -8.61 -5.90
N GLY A 148 -13.80 -8.83 -5.10
CA GLY A 148 -12.50 -8.19 -5.24
C GLY A 148 -12.20 -7.18 -4.14
N PHE A 149 -11.16 -6.38 -4.36
CA PHE A 149 -10.77 -5.34 -3.42
C PHE A 149 -11.77 -4.18 -3.44
N GLN A 150 -12.21 -3.80 -2.25
CA GLN A 150 -13.03 -2.63 -2.00
C GLN A 150 -12.11 -1.42 -1.86
N ALA A 151 -12.51 -0.28 -2.41
CA ALA A 151 -11.81 0.96 -2.16
C ALA A 151 -11.76 1.21 -0.64
N PRO A 152 -10.65 1.76 -0.09
CA PRO A 152 -10.63 2.17 1.30
C PRO A 152 -11.81 3.13 1.54
N PRO A 153 -12.51 3.03 2.69
CA PRO A 153 -13.53 4.02 3.01
C PRO A 153 -12.87 5.40 2.95
N VAL A 154 -13.47 6.32 2.20
CA VAL A 154 -13.04 7.72 2.20
C VAL A 154 -13.10 8.16 3.66
N PRO A 155 -11.99 8.60 4.28
CA PRO A 155 -12.03 9.08 5.65
C PRO A 155 -13.08 10.19 5.71
N ASP A 156 -14.03 10.07 6.64
CA ASP A 156 -15.05 11.10 6.84
C ASP A 156 -14.34 12.46 6.91
N PRO A 157 -14.80 13.48 6.15
CA PRO A 157 -14.27 14.81 6.31
C PRO A 157 -14.38 15.18 7.80
N PRO A 158 -13.33 15.78 8.40
CA PRO A 158 -13.36 16.12 9.81
C PRO A 158 -14.64 16.90 10.12
N PRO A 159 -15.34 16.60 11.23
CA PRO A 159 -16.60 17.25 11.58
C PRO A 159 -16.32 18.75 11.77
N GLY A 160 -16.63 19.56 10.76
CA GLY A 160 -16.25 20.97 10.78
C GLY A 160 -16.30 21.74 9.46
N ARG A 161 -16.48 21.10 8.30
CA ARG A 161 -16.87 21.81 7.08
C ARG A 161 -18.26 21.39 6.66
N ALA A 162 -19.24 22.09 7.23
CA ALA A 162 -20.57 22.17 6.66
C ALA A 162 -20.43 22.50 5.17
N ALA A 163 -21.05 21.67 4.33
CA ALA A 163 -21.29 21.99 2.94
C ALA A 163 -22.00 23.36 2.92
N ALA A 164 -21.33 24.36 2.35
CA ALA A 164 -22.03 25.55 1.90
C ALA A 164 -22.91 25.09 0.74
N GLU A 165 -24.19 24.87 1.01
CA GLU A 165 -25.21 24.73 -0.02
C GLU A 165 -25.23 26.02 -0.86
N PRO A 166 -25.19 25.94 -2.20
CA PRO A 166 -25.45 27.10 -3.03
C PRO A 166 -26.95 27.42 -3.02
N VAL A 167 -27.24 28.70 -2.82
CA VAL A 167 -28.57 29.35 -2.94
C VAL A 167 -29.05 29.29 -4.39
#